data_AF-M3HNW4-F1
#
_entry.id   AF-M3HNW4-F1
#
_cell.length_a   1.000
_cell.length_b   1.000
_cell.length_c   1.000
_cell.angle_alpha   90.00
_cell.angle_beta   90.00
_cell.angle_gamma   90.00
#
_symmetry.space_group_name_H-M   'P 1'
#
loop_
_entity.id
_entity.type
_entity.pdbx_description
1 polymer ?
#
loop_
_entity_poly.entity_id
_entity_poly.type
_entity_poly.pdbx_seq_one_letter_code
_entity_poly.pdbx_strand_id
1 'polypeptide(L)'
;MNYSRFGGNGNFSRFSKQNSEERDFALQNGGEVGGLSNDGNTCFMNSVIQSLASSKEILKFIDSYLYMDIELDKKPNGEVISMRSNQPKPELVFTNALKGLMDSLNGKYGSHGKEFSTKQLLKKMPNGPKQHLFLGYNQEDAQEFYQLLMNLLEKEYKKMSFSRLPTPEPEENGNSSQPEHRYVDIRNLKNIVSGCDKLGKLGTVYVPAADVDPNLDDAEHKVMPLELITPVDGISAEHVECLTCGEVGGTRFSVISGLSLNLGNNYTNVDLYDLLDEWIKPEVIEHVNCNRCGLLQTRRFLIETLKELKQKEGSDKLAEQFETRLELIEIELQKHCVTDEAFEKLTIKKQIKTSSKSKEIFMHRPPPLLAIHLNRSVFDPRTYAIVKNPATINFPSTLNMAPYVVPQHHTNPPVEEEQTEEEVELQNGNHEQQPEEEVEEKRIKEKVIDPKFAYHLRAVISHYGSHNYGHYICYRKFRDTWWRISDETVNVVSEPEVLSGQGSYMLFYELDC
;
A
#
# COMPACT_ATOMS: atom_id res chain seq x y z
N MET A 1 47.04 -33.02 34.90
CA MET A 1 46.66 -32.24 36.09
C MET A 1 45.49 -31.34 35.71
N ASN A 2 44.45 -31.37 36.52
CA ASN A 2 43.12 -30.75 36.34
C ASN A 2 43.17 -29.24 36.03
N TYR A 3 42.13 -28.71 35.36
CA TYR A 3 41.12 -27.84 36.00
C TYR A 3 39.94 -27.44 35.06
N SER A 4 38.70 -27.67 35.56
CA SER A 4 37.42 -26.92 35.39
C SER A 4 36.80 -26.72 33.99
N ARG A 5 35.58 -27.20 33.66
CA ARG A 5 34.21 -26.93 34.18
C ARG A 5 33.84 -25.44 34.29
N PHE A 6 33.21 -24.92 33.22
CA PHE A 6 32.12 -23.93 33.18
C PHE A 6 31.27 -24.34 31.95
N GLY A 7 29.95 -24.55 31.96
CA GLY A 7 28.89 -23.92 32.74
C GLY A 7 28.08 -23.03 31.81
N GLY A 8 27.14 -23.61 31.05
CA GLY A 8 26.30 -22.87 30.08
C GLY A 8 25.19 -23.70 29.44
N ASN A 9 24.49 -24.52 30.23
CA ASN A 9 23.44 -25.44 29.75
C ASN A 9 22.03 -24.93 30.15
N GLY A 10 21.74 -23.65 29.88
CA GLY A 10 20.51 -22.98 30.34
C GLY A 10 19.45 -22.73 29.26
N ASN A 11 19.85 -22.54 27.99
CA ASN A 11 18.91 -22.10 26.95
C ASN A 11 18.38 -23.24 26.06
N PHE A 12 19.21 -24.24 25.72
CA PHE A 12 18.77 -25.35 24.84
C PHE A 12 17.61 -26.18 25.40
N SER A 13 17.57 -26.39 26.73
CA SER A 13 16.48 -27.14 27.39
C SER A 13 15.15 -26.41 27.36
N ARG A 14 15.15 -25.07 27.35
CA ARG A 14 13.92 -24.26 27.40
C ARG A 14 13.29 -24.15 26.01
N PHE A 15 14.10 -23.93 24.98
CA PHE A 15 13.66 -23.94 23.58
C PHE A 15 13.14 -25.31 23.15
N SER A 16 13.82 -26.41 23.53
CA SER A 16 13.33 -27.76 23.24
C SER A 16 12.00 -28.09 23.94
N LYS A 17 11.74 -27.50 25.11
CA LYS A 17 10.49 -27.70 25.85
C LYS A 17 9.35 -26.83 25.31
N GLN A 18 9.62 -25.57 24.95
CA GLN A 18 8.64 -24.69 24.29
C GLN A 18 8.18 -25.27 22.94
N ASN A 19 9.11 -25.74 22.11
CA ASN A 19 8.74 -26.40 20.85
C ASN A 19 7.93 -27.69 21.07
N SER A 20 8.07 -28.36 22.23
CA SER A 20 7.23 -29.51 22.57
C SER A 20 5.80 -29.12 22.99
N GLU A 21 5.64 -28.05 23.79
CA GLU A 21 4.33 -27.55 24.20
C GLU A 21 3.55 -26.98 23.01
N GLU A 22 4.21 -26.22 22.14
CA GLU A 22 3.60 -25.69 20.91
C GLU A 22 3.24 -26.81 19.94
N ARG A 23 4.06 -27.85 19.83
CA ARG A 23 3.76 -29.03 19.01
C ARG A 23 2.55 -29.80 19.55
N ASP A 24 2.46 -29.98 20.86
CA ASP A 24 1.31 -30.64 21.47
C ASP A 24 0.02 -29.82 21.28
N PHE A 25 0.11 -28.49 21.44
CA PHE A 25 -1.01 -27.59 21.12
C PHE A 25 -1.42 -27.67 19.65
N ALA A 26 -0.45 -27.72 18.73
CA ALA A 26 -0.72 -27.88 17.30
C ALA A 26 -1.45 -29.19 17.01
N LEU A 27 -1.01 -30.31 17.60
CA LEU A 27 -1.64 -31.63 17.47
C LEU A 27 -3.10 -31.62 17.97
N GLN A 28 -3.37 -30.98 19.11
CA GLN A 28 -4.73 -30.82 19.64
C GLN A 28 -5.63 -30.00 18.69
N ASN A 29 -5.05 -29.06 17.95
CA ASN A 29 -5.77 -28.19 17.01
C ASN A 29 -5.79 -28.73 15.56
N GLY A 30 -5.55 -30.03 15.36
CA GLY A 30 -5.65 -30.69 14.06
C GLY A 30 -4.31 -31.03 13.40
N GLY A 31 -3.20 -30.78 14.10
CA GLY A 31 -1.86 -31.15 13.68
C GLY A 31 -1.29 -30.28 12.58
N GLU A 32 -0.27 -30.83 11.91
CA GLU A 32 0.52 -30.14 10.89
C GLU A 32 -0.34 -29.61 9.74
N VAL A 33 0.06 -28.45 9.22
CA VAL A 33 -0.43 -27.89 7.96
C VAL A 33 0.25 -28.57 6.77
N GLY A 34 -0.30 -28.40 5.58
CA GLY A 34 0.28 -28.97 4.36
C GLY A 34 1.52 -28.21 3.89
N GLY A 35 2.55 -28.92 3.46
CA GLY A 35 3.71 -28.40 2.73
C GLY A 35 3.49 -28.40 1.22
N LEU A 36 4.35 -27.70 0.48
CA LEU A 36 4.32 -27.63 -0.98
C LEU A 36 5.60 -28.20 -1.60
N SER A 37 5.47 -29.18 -2.48
CA SER A 37 6.58 -29.79 -3.18
C SER A 37 7.40 -28.77 -3.97
N ASN A 38 8.72 -28.76 -3.82
CA ASN A 38 9.57 -27.95 -4.70
C ASN A 38 9.73 -28.62 -6.08
N ASP A 39 8.90 -28.20 -7.03
CA ASP A 39 8.88 -28.72 -8.40
C ASP A 39 9.97 -28.09 -9.32
N GLY A 40 11.04 -27.54 -8.73
CA GLY A 40 12.19 -26.92 -9.40
C GLY A 40 12.22 -25.40 -9.25
N ASN A 41 12.98 -24.89 -8.26
CA ASN A 41 13.11 -23.46 -7.95
C ASN A 41 11.77 -22.74 -7.72
N THR A 42 10.78 -23.45 -7.17
CA THR A 42 9.42 -22.95 -6.95
C THR A 42 9.17 -22.37 -5.55
N CYS A 43 10.21 -22.21 -4.73
CA CYS A 43 10.06 -21.78 -3.34
C CYS A 43 9.50 -20.36 -3.20
N PHE A 44 9.78 -19.45 -4.15
CA PHE A 44 9.18 -18.10 -4.18
C PHE A 44 7.63 -18.21 -4.21
N MET A 45 7.09 -19.02 -5.12
CA MET A 45 5.64 -19.27 -5.24
C MET A 45 5.10 -19.99 -4.00
N ASN A 46 5.80 -21.03 -3.52
CA ASN A 46 5.37 -21.79 -2.36
C ASN A 46 5.23 -20.88 -1.13
N SER A 47 6.20 -19.99 -0.91
CA SER A 47 6.18 -19.05 0.21
C SER A 47 5.01 -18.06 0.14
N VAL A 48 4.69 -17.54 -1.06
CA VAL A 48 3.55 -16.65 -1.28
C VAL A 48 2.22 -17.38 -1.04
N ILE A 49 2.02 -18.56 -1.65
CA ILE A 49 0.78 -19.32 -1.47
C ILE A 49 0.56 -19.67 0.00
N GLN A 50 1.61 -20.09 0.72
CA GLN A 50 1.54 -20.36 2.15
C GLN A 50 1.15 -19.12 2.94
N SER A 51 1.77 -17.96 2.66
CA SER A 51 1.44 -16.72 3.36
C SER A 51 -0.04 -16.34 3.18
N LEU A 52 -0.55 -16.40 1.95
CA LEU A 52 -1.93 -16.07 1.63
C LEU A 52 -2.93 -17.07 2.21
N ALA A 53 -2.57 -18.36 2.28
CA ALA A 53 -3.41 -19.38 2.90
C ALA A 53 -3.61 -19.16 4.42
N SER A 54 -2.79 -18.33 5.06
CA SER A 54 -2.98 -17.94 6.47
C SER A 54 -3.91 -16.74 6.67
N SER A 55 -4.20 -15.98 5.61
CA SER A 55 -5.04 -14.79 5.68
C SER A 55 -6.52 -15.16 5.76
N LYS A 56 -7.18 -14.68 6.82
CA LYS A 56 -8.63 -14.79 7.00
C LYS A 56 -9.36 -13.94 5.97
N GLU A 57 -8.85 -12.75 5.68
CA GLU A 57 -9.50 -11.80 4.76
C GLU A 57 -9.45 -12.29 3.31
N ILE A 58 -8.34 -12.87 2.86
CA ILE A 58 -8.24 -13.51 1.53
C ILE A 58 -9.17 -14.71 1.42
N LEU A 59 -9.20 -15.59 2.42
CA LEU A 59 -10.09 -16.76 2.40
C LEU A 59 -11.57 -16.34 2.38
N LYS A 60 -11.94 -15.36 3.22
CA LYS A 60 -13.30 -14.79 3.27
C LYS A 60 -13.68 -14.13 1.95
N PHE A 61 -12.77 -13.36 1.35
CA PHE A 61 -12.97 -12.77 0.04
C PHE A 61 -13.20 -13.84 -1.02
N ILE A 62 -12.30 -14.82 -1.13
CA ILE A 62 -12.41 -15.92 -2.09
C ILE A 62 -13.73 -16.67 -1.88
N ASP A 63 -14.11 -17.00 -0.64
CA ASP A 63 -15.39 -17.68 -0.36
C ASP A 63 -16.60 -16.84 -0.78
N SER A 64 -16.61 -15.54 -0.46
CA SER A 64 -17.71 -14.63 -0.82
C SER A 64 -17.82 -14.44 -2.34
N TYR A 65 -16.69 -14.52 -3.03
CA TYR A 65 -16.61 -14.26 -4.45
C TYR A 65 -16.87 -15.52 -5.28
N LEU A 66 -16.35 -16.67 -4.83
CA LEU A 66 -16.37 -17.94 -5.54
C LEU A 66 -17.76 -18.60 -5.53
N TYR A 67 -18.51 -18.44 -4.44
CA TYR A 67 -19.82 -19.05 -4.26
C TYR A 67 -20.94 -18.00 -4.40
N MET A 68 -22.09 -18.42 -4.93
CA MET A 68 -23.28 -17.56 -5.01
C MET A 68 -24.14 -17.72 -3.75
N ASP A 69 -24.68 -16.62 -3.24
CA ASP A 69 -25.75 -16.67 -2.26
C ASP A 69 -27.11 -16.76 -2.99
N ILE A 70 -27.85 -17.82 -2.73
CA ILE A 70 -29.15 -18.11 -3.32
C ILE A 70 -30.22 -17.61 -2.34
N GLU A 71 -31.01 -16.61 -2.73
CA GLU A 71 -32.17 -16.18 -1.93
C GLU A 71 -33.21 -17.31 -1.91
N LEU A 72 -33.52 -17.81 -0.71
CA LEU A 72 -34.52 -18.85 -0.47
C LEU A 72 -35.89 -18.25 -0.16
N ASP A 73 -35.94 -17.21 0.68
CA ASP A 73 -37.18 -16.56 1.10
C ASP A 73 -36.92 -15.13 1.61
N LYS A 74 -37.98 -14.32 1.71
CA LYS A 74 -37.94 -12.99 2.33
C LYS A 74 -38.88 -12.98 3.53
N LYS A 75 -38.31 -12.85 4.73
CA LYS A 75 -39.11 -12.69 5.94
C LYS A 75 -39.97 -11.41 5.82
N PRO A 76 -41.15 -11.36 6.47
CA PRO A 76 -42.04 -10.19 6.43
C PRO A 76 -41.44 -8.91 7.04
N ASN A 77 -40.32 -8.99 7.77
CA ASN A 77 -39.53 -7.85 8.24
C ASN A 77 -38.54 -7.31 7.17
N GLY A 78 -38.51 -7.88 5.96
CA GLY A 78 -37.60 -7.51 4.87
C GLY A 78 -36.25 -8.25 4.88
N GLU A 79 -36.01 -9.14 5.84
CA GLU A 79 -34.76 -9.89 5.95
C GLU A 79 -34.73 -11.07 4.96
N VAL A 80 -33.73 -11.12 4.10
CA VAL A 80 -33.55 -12.17 3.09
C VAL A 80 -32.92 -13.39 3.73
N ILE A 81 -33.57 -14.55 3.64
CA ILE A 81 -32.98 -15.84 3.96
C ILE A 81 -32.24 -16.29 2.70
N SER A 82 -30.93 -16.25 2.71
CA SER A 82 -30.09 -16.78 1.63
C SER A 82 -29.31 -18.01 2.09
N MET A 83 -29.00 -18.89 1.14
CA MET A 83 -28.13 -20.04 1.34
C MET A 83 -27.00 -20.01 0.32
N ARG A 84 -25.77 -20.23 0.77
CA ARG A 84 -24.60 -20.29 -0.10
C ARG A 84 -24.61 -21.55 -0.96
N SER A 85 -24.37 -21.40 -2.25
CA SER A 85 -24.19 -22.51 -3.19
C SER A 85 -22.98 -23.36 -2.80
N ASN A 86 -23.12 -24.68 -2.89
CA ASN A 86 -22.01 -25.62 -2.73
C ASN A 86 -21.16 -25.75 -4.01
N GLN A 87 -21.61 -25.20 -5.13
CA GLN A 87 -20.87 -25.23 -6.39
C GLN A 87 -20.19 -23.87 -6.65
N PRO A 88 -18.88 -23.86 -6.95
CA PRO A 88 -18.16 -22.66 -7.33
C PRO A 88 -18.65 -22.16 -8.69
N LYS A 89 -18.58 -20.85 -8.92
CA LYS A 89 -18.88 -20.25 -10.22
C LYS A 89 -17.93 -20.80 -11.30
N PRO A 90 -18.46 -21.33 -12.42
CA PRO A 90 -17.64 -22.02 -13.42
C PRO A 90 -16.64 -21.10 -14.15
N GLU A 91 -16.89 -19.79 -14.17
CA GLU A 91 -16.03 -18.79 -14.78
C GLU A 91 -14.75 -18.52 -13.99
N LEU A 92 -14.74 -18.84 -12.68
CA LEU A 92 -13.66 -18.54 -11.73
C LEU A 92 -12.67 -19.69 -11.62
N VAL A 93 -12.10 -20.06 -12.76
CA VAL A 93 -11.28 -21.27 -12.90
C VAL A 93 -10.00 -21.18 -12.07
N PHE A 94 -9.32 -20.02 -12.08
CA PHE A 94 -8.11 -19.81 -11.30
C PHE A 94 -8.42 -19.69 -9.81
N THR A 95 -9.39 -18.85 -9.44
CA THR A 95 -9.80 -18.64 -8.05
C THR A 95 -10.22 -19.94 -7.37
N ASN A 96 -10.97 -20.81 -8.08
CA ASN A 96 -11.36 -22.12 -7.56
C ASN A 96 -10.15 -23.04 -7.32
N ALA A 97 -9.19 -23.06 -8.25
CA ALA A 97 -7.97 -23.87 -8.09
C ALA A 97 -7.10 -23.37 -6.92
N LEU A 98 -6.99 -22.04 -6.77
CA LEU A 98 -6.30 -21.42 -5.65
C LEU A 98 -6.97 -21.78 -4.32
N LYS A 99 -8.30 -21.67 -4.24
CA LYS A 99 -9.06 -22.03 -3.05
C LYS A 99 -8.87 -23.48 -2.66
N GLY A 100 -9.00 -24.41 -3.61
CA GLY A 100 -8.81 -25.83 -3.35
C GLY A 100 -7.40 -26.15 -2.84
N LEU A 101 -6.38 -25.45 -3.34
CA LEU A 101 -5.01 -25.59 -2.82
C LEU A 101 -4.89 -25.01 -1.42
N MET A 102 -5.39 -23.80 -1.15
CA MET A 102 -5.36 -23.18 0.19
C MET A 102 -6.09 -24.03 1.23
N ASP A 103 -7.25 -24.59 0.89
CA ASP A 103 -8.01 -25.51 1.76
C ASP A 103 -7.22 -26.79 2.05
N SER A 104 -6.52 -27.30 1.04
CA SER A 104 -5.63 -28.44 1.20
C SER A 104 -4.44 -28.10 2.11
N LEU A 105 -3.81 -26.94 1.97
CA LEU A 105 -2.73 -26.52 2.88
C LEU A 105 -3.24 -26.31 4.31
N ASN A 106 -4.47 -25.84 4.46
CA ASN A 106 -5.12 -25.60 5.74
C ASN A 106 -5.83 -26.83 6.32
N GLY A 107 -5.57 -28.03 5.79
CA GLY A 107 -6.14 -29.29 6.27
C GLY A 107 -5.69 -29.68 7.69
N LYS A 108 -6.20 -30.80 8.19
CA LYS A 108 -5.83 -31.37 9.49
C LYS A 108 -5.07 -32.67 9.27
N TYR A 109 -3.75 -32.66 9.38
CA TYR A 109 -2.89 -33.81 9.05
C TYR A 109 -2.30 -34.55 10.25
N GLY A 110 -2.65 -34.14 11.48
CA GLY A 110 -2.11 -34.78 12.67
C GLY A 110 -0.58 -34.69 12.70
N SER A 111 0.09 -35.80 12.97
CA SER A 111 1.56 -35.87 13.09
C SER A 111 2.30 -36.26 11.82
N HIS A 112 1.61 -36.54 10.72
CA HIS A 112 2.21 -37.18 9.54
C HIS A 112 2.50 -36.23 8.37
N GLY A 113 2.25 -34.93 8.53
CA GLY A 113 2.39 -33.94 7.46
C GLY A 113 1.58 -34.29 6.20
N LYS A 114 1.49 -33.37 5.26
CA LYS A 114 1.02 -33.70 3.91
C LYS A 114 1.63 -32.77 2.89
N GLU A 115 2.05 -33.31 1.77
CA GLU A 115 2.66 -32.57 0.67
C GLU A 115 1.66 -32.40 -0.47
N PHE A 116 1.68 -31.23 -1.10
CA PHE A 116 0.88 -30.89 -2.26
C PHE A 116 1.73 -30.26 -3.36
N SER A 117 1.30 -30.39 -4.62
CA SER A 117 1.97 -29.78 -5.77
C SER A 117 1.15 -28.63 -6.35
N THR A 118 1.85 -27.55 -6.72
CA THR A 118 1.29 -26.35 -7.34
C THR A 118 0.98 -26.53 -8.84
N LYS A 119 1.34 -27.67 -9.44
CA LYS A 119 1.12 -27.97 -10.88
C LYS A 119 -0.33 -27.76 -11.34
N GLN A 120 -1.31 -28.10 -10.49
CA GLN A 120 -2.72 -27.93 -10.84
C GLN A 120 -3.11 -26.46 -10.93
N LEU A 121 -2.61 -25.63 -9.99
CA LEU A 121 -2.83 -24.19 -9.99
C LEU A 121 -2.19 -23.54 -11.22
N LEU A 122 -0.93 -23.86 -11.51
CA LEU A 122 -0.19 -23.31 -12.65
C LEU A 122 -0.87 -23.60 -13.99
N LYS A 123 -1.45 -24.81 -14.16
CA LYS A 123 -2.22 -25.17 -15.36
C LYS A 123 -3.49 -24.33 -15.57
N LYS A 124 -4.00 -23.68 -14.52
CA LYS A 124 -5.22 -22.86 -14.55
C LYS A 124 -4.94 -21.36 -14.66
N MET A 125 -3.68 -20.93 -14.62
CA MET A 125 -3.31 -19.52 -14.78
C MET A 125 -3.27 -19.16 -16.28
N PRO A 126 -4.06 -18.16 -16.75
CA PRO A 126 -4.13 -17.79 -18.17
C PRO A 126 -2.84 -17.13 -18.68
N ASN A 127 -2.25 -16.26 -17.86
CA ASN A 127 -0.89 -15.75 -18.02
C ASN A 127 0.02 -16.40 -16.97
N GLY A 128 -0.26 -17.65 -16.63
CA GLY A 128 0.63 -18.44 -15.80
C GLY A 128 2.03 -18.31 -16.36
N PRO A 129 3.03 -18.25 -15.48
CA PRO A 129 4.39 -18.06 -15.93
C PRO A 129 4.67 -19.00 -17.09
N LYS A 130 4.88 -18.43 -18.30
CA LYS A 130 4.77 -19.18 -19.56
C LYS A 130 5.65 -20.43 -19.41
N GLN A 131 5.19 -21.58 -19.90
CA GLN A 131 5.95 -22.84 -19.81
C GLN A 131 7.42 -22.69 -20.27
N HIS A 132 7.75 -21.72 -21.13
CA HIS A 132 9.11 -21.41 -21.53
C HIS A 132 9.94 -20.51 -20.59
N LEU A 133 9.32 -19.74 -19.68
CA LEU A 133 10.01 -18.93 -18.66
C LEU A 133 10.44 -19.80 -17.45
N PHE A 134 9.63 -20.81 -17.10
CA PHE A 134 9.82 -21.67 -15.90
C PHE A 134 10.25 -23.12 -16.17
N LEU A 135 10.29 -23.58 -17.44
CA LEU A 135 11.11 -24.76 -17.78
C LEU A 135 12.61 -24.42 -17.78
N GLY A 136 12.97 -23.14 -17.73
CA GLY A 136 14.26 -22.71 -17.20
C GLY A 136 14.21 -22.89 -15.69
N TYR A 137 15.17 -23.61 -15.11
CA TYR A 137 15.36 -23.75 -13.67
C TYR A 137 15.80 -22.40 -13.03
N ASN A 138 15.15 -21.28 -13.35
CA ASN A 138 15.50 -19.96 -12.90
C ASN A 138 14.72 -19.60 -11.63
N GLN A 139 15.37 -18.87 -10.74
CA GLN A 139 14.75 -18.34 -9.53
C GLN A 139 14.12 -16.99 -9.83
N GLU A 140 12.99 -16.71 -9.19
CA GLU A 140 12.13 -15.57 -9.49
C GLU A 140 11.76 -14.85 -8.18
N ASP A 141 11.24 -13.64 -8.32
CA ASP A 141 10.94 -12.77 -7.19
C ASP A 141 9.55 -13.06 -6.58
N ALA A 142 9.48 -13.19 -5.25
CA ALA A 142 8.25 -13.52 -4.55
C ALA A 142 7.23 -12.36 -4.56
N GLN A 143 7.68 -11.11 -4.58
CA GLN A 143 6.82 -9.94 -4.65
C GLN A 143 6.17 -9.83 -6.04
N GLU A 144 6.92 -10.10 -7.11
CA GLU A 144 6.35 -10.14 -8.47
C GLU A 144 5.29 -11.25 -8.62
N PHE A 145 5.55 -12.43 -8.06
CA PHE A 145 4.56 -13.51 -8.07
C PHE A 145 3.31 -13.18 -7.24
N TYR A 146 3.48 -12.51 -6.10
CA TYR A 146 2.36 -12.00 -5.31
C TYR A 146 1.49 -11.02 -6.12
N GLN A 147 2.11 -10.05 -6.80
CA GLN A 147 1.39 -9.11 -7.66
C GLN A 147 0.67 -9.81 -8.81
N LEU A 148 1.31 -10.80 -9.45
CA LEU A 148 0.68 -11.61 -10.49
C LEU A 148 -0.57 -12.33 -9.95
N LEU A 149 -0.50 -12.89 -8.75
CA LEU A 149 -1.62 -13.60 -8.13
C LEU A 149 -2.79 -12.66 -7.83
N MET A 150 -2.52 -11.48 -7.24
CA MET A 150 -3.56 -10.46 -6.99
C MET A 150 -4.19 -9.99 -8.29
N ASN A 151 -3.38 -9.68 -9.31
CA ASN A 151 -3.86 -9.27 -10.63
C ASN A 151 -4.74 -10.34 -11.31
N LEU A 152 -4.46 -11.63 -11.10
CA LEU A 152 -5.29 -12.71 -11.64
C LEU A 152 -6.64 -12.80 -10.93
N LEU A 153 -6.67 -12.65 -9.60
CA LEU A 153 -7.91 -12.58 -8.82
C LEU A 153 -8.76 -11.39 -9.26
N GLU A 154 -8.15 -10.21 -9.40
CA GLU A 154 -8.81 -8.99 -9.84
C GLU A 154 -9.37 -9.13 -11.26
N LYS A 155 -8.61 -9.71 -12.20
CA LYS A 155 -9.08 -9.95 -13.57
C LYS A 155 -10.26 -10.90 -13.63
N GLU A 156 -10.26 -11.96 -12.83
CA GLU A 156 -11.43 -12.84 -12.74
C GLU A 156 -12.63 -12.10 -12.12
N TYR A 157 -12.41 -11.24 -11.12
CA TYR A 157 -13.42 -10.35 -10.54
C TYR A 157 -14.07 -9.41 -11.56
N LYS A 158 -13.26 -8.65 -12.29
CA LYS A 158 -13.74 -7.67 -13.28
C LYS A 158 -14.47 -8.30 -14.46
N LYS A 159 -14.21 -9.58 -14.80
CA LYS A 159 -14.99 -10.29 -15.85
C LYS A 159 -16.45 -10.51 -15.45
N MET A 160 -16.73 -10.58 -14.15
CA MET A 160 -18.06 -10.81 -13.60
C MET A 160 -18.76 -9.53 -13.15
N SER A 161 -18.00 -8.54 -12.68
CA SER A 161 -18.54 -7.25 -12.27
C SER A 161 -18.85 -6.40 -13.51
N PHE A 162 -20.06 -5.82 -13.58
CA PHE A 162 -20.40 -4.83 -14.61
C PHE A 162 -19.69 -3.48 -14.41
N SER A 163 -18.89 -3.33 -13.33
CA SER A 163 -18.10 -2.13 -13.08
C SER A 163 -17.05 -1.95 -14.18
N ARG A 164 -17.17 -0.85 -14.92
CA ARG A 164 -16.19 -0.38 -15.91
C ARG A 164 -15.36 0.80 -15.37
N LEU A 165 -15.41 1.04 -14.06
CA LEU A 165 -14.63 2.13 -13.47
C LEU A 165 -13.14 1.77 -13.56
N PRO A 166 -12.30 2.65 -14.14
CA PRO A 166 -10.86 2.44 -14.11
C PRO A 166 -10.41 2.42 -12.65
N THR A 167 -9.62 1.41 -12.27
CA THR A 167 -8.75 1.58 -11.11
C THR A 167 -7.70 2.60 -11.55
N PRO A 168 -7.57 3.78 -10.92
CA PRO A 168 -6.56 4.74 -11.35
C PRO A 168 -5.20 4.15 -11.03
N GLU A 169 -4.55 3.59 -12.05
CA GLU A 169 -3.15 3.22 -12.00
C GLU A 169 -2.30 4.50 -11.88
N PRO A 170 -1.09 4.42 -11.31
CA PRO A 170 -0.14 5.53 -11.35
C PRO A 170 0.32 5.78 -12.82
N GLU A 171 -0.48 6.56 -13.56
CA GLU A 171 -0.27 7.14 -14.91
C GLU A 171 0.87 6.56 -15.75
N GLU A 172 0.51 5.75 -16.75
CA GLU A 172 1.17 5.86 -18.06
C GLU A 172 0.62 7.11 -18.77
N ASN A 173 1.53 7.88 -19.35
CA ASN A 173 1.30 9.14 -20.06
C ASN A 173 0.06 9.12 -20.98
N GLY A 174 -0.86 10.07 -20.74
CA GLY A 174 -1.65 10.73 -21.79
C GLY A 174 -2.88 10.00 -22.34
N ASN A 175 -3.97 10.75 -22.41
CA ASN A 175 -5.20 10.48 -23.18
C ASN A 175 -6.07 9.29 -22.72
N SER A 176 -6.85 9.50 -21.67
CA SER A 176 -8.22 8.95 -21.66
C SER A 176 -9.23 10.10 -21.58
N SER A 177 -9.80 10.39 -22.74
CA SER A 177 -10.87 11.36 -22.96
C SER A 177 -12.21 10.78 -22.51
N GLN A 178 -12.72 11.24 -21.37
CA GLN A 178 -14.14 11.59 -21.13
C GLN A 178 -14.31 12.15 -19.69
N PRO A 179 -14.39 13.48 -19.50
CA PRO A 179 -14.54 14.13 -18.18
C PRO A 179 -15.87 13.87 -17.48
N GLU A 180 -16.92 13.49 -18.22
CA GLU A 180 -18.31 13.46 -17.73
C GLU A 180 -18.62 12.33 -16.73
N HIS A 181 -17.69 11.38 -16.52
CA HIS A 181 -17.88 10.25 -15.58
C HIS A 181 -16.84 10.18 -14.45
N ARG A 182 -15.93 11.16 -14.34
CA ARG A 182 -14.90 11.14 -13.29
C ARG A 182 -15.46 11.43 -11.90
N TYR A 183 -16.47 12.29 -11.82
CA TYR A 183 -17.08 12.71 -10.56
C TYR A 183 -18.57 12.38 -10.53
N VAL A 184 -19.05 12.02 -9.35
CA VAL A 184 -20.46 11.69 -9.09
C VAL A 184 -21.00 12.66 -8.05
N ASP A 185 -22.23 13.13 -8.26
CA ASP A 185 -22.91 13.97 -7.29
C ASP A 185 -23.33 13.16 -6.06
N ILE A 186 -22.89 13.60 -4.89
CA ILE A 186 -23.13 12.96 -3.60
C ILE A 186 -24.63 12.87 -3.28
N ARG A 187 -25.45 13.81 -3.78
CA ARG A 187 -26.90 13.88 -3.55
C ARG A 187 -27.65 12.73 -4.22
N ASN A 188 -27.04 12.10 -5.22
CA ASN A 188 -27.60 10.95 -5.93
C ASN A 188 -27.22 9.60 -5.30
N LEU A 189 -26.33 9.61 -4.30
CA LEU A 189 -25.80 8.40 -3.67
C LEU A 189 -26.52 8.13 -2.34
N LYS A 190 -26.97 6.89 -2.14
CA LYS A 190 -27.65 6.48 -0.90
C LYS A 190 -26.71 5.98 0.20
N ASN A 191 -25.55 5.43 -0.16
CA ASN A 191 -24.60 4.80 0.75
C ASN A 191 -23.17 5.16 0.34
N ILE A 192 -22.65 6.24 0.91
CA ILE A 192 -21.27 6.68 0.67
C ILE A 192 -20.36 6.05 1.73
N VAL A 193 -19.19 5.62 1.28
CA VAL A 193 -18.11 5.14 2.15
C VAL A 193 -16.87 5.90 1.73
N SER A 194 -16.33 6.71 2.63
CA SER A 194 -15.16 7.58 2.37
C SER A 194 -14.13 7.43 3.49
N GLY A 195 -12.90 7.85 3.22
CA GLY A 195 -11.77 7.74 4.15
C GLY A 195 -11.69 6.39 4.83
N CYS A 196 -11.73 6.40 6.16
CA CYS A 196 -11.64 5.21 7.01
C CYS A 196 -13.00 4.74 7.55
N ASP A 197 -14.12 5.10 6.90
CA ASP A 197 -15.42 4.57 7.26
C ASP A 197 -15.55 3.11 6.83
N LYS A 198 -16.07 2.25 7.72
CA LYS A 198 -16.27 0.82 7.43
C LYS A 198 -15.01 0.18 6.83
N LEU A 199 -13.86 0.33 7.51
CA LEU A 199 -12.60 -0.30 7.08
C LEU A 199 -12.81 -1.80 6.84
N GLY A 200 -12.09 -2.35 5.86
CA GLY A 200 -12.25 -3.72 5.39
C GLY A 200 -13.45 -3.96 4.45
N LYS A 201 -14.34 -2.98 4.26
CA LYS A 201 -15.37 -3.07 3.21
C LYS A 201 -14.75 -2.93 1.82
N LEU A 202 -14.98 -3.95 0.98
CA LEU A 202 -14.67 -3.97 -0.45
C LEU A 202 -15.78 -3.33 -1.30
N GLY A 203 -15.45 -3.04 -2.56
CA GLY A 203 -16.31 -2.39 -3.55
C GLY A 203 -15.98 -0.91 -3.72
N THR A 204 -16.95 -0.15 -4.24
CA THR A 204 -16.77 1.28 -4.49
C THR A 204 -16.71 2.08 -3.19
N VAL A 205 -15.63 2.84 -3.03
CA VAL A 205 -15.44 3.87 -2.03
C VAL A 205 -15.21 5.21 -2.73
N TYR A 206 -15.28 6.30 -1.98
CA TYR A 206 -15.31 7.65 -2.54
C TYR A 206 -14.28 8.54 -1.87
N VAL A 207 -13.64 9.38 -2.67
CA VAL A 207 -12.78 10.48 -2.18
C VAL A 207 -13.40 11.84 -2.56
N PRO A 208 -13.22 12.89 -1.75
CA PRO A 208 -13.78 14.21 -2.06
C PRO A 208 -13.26 14.75 -3.39
N ALA A 209 -14.15 15.25 -4.25
CA ALA A 209 -13.71 15.81 -5.54
C ALA A 209 -12.93 17.12 -5.36
N ALA A 210 -13.21 17.87 -4.28
CA ALA A 210 -12.49 19.10 -3.92
C ALA A 210 -11.00 18.84 -3.69
N ASP A 211 -10.64 17.67 -3.14
CA ASP A 211 -9.25 17.29 -2.92
C ASP A 211 -8.59 16.91 -4.24
N VAL A 212 -9.31 16.26 -5.16
CA VAL A 212 -8.79 15.75 -6.44
C VAL A 212 -8.61 16.85 -7.49
N ASP A 213 -9.59 17.75 -7.57
CA ASP A 213 -9.60 18.87 -8.52
C ASP A 213 -10.13 20.13 -7.81
N PRO A 214 -9.22 20.92 -7.22
CA PRO A 214 -9.58 22.14 -6.49
C PRO A 214 -10.26 23.22 -7.35
N ASN A 215 -10.19 23.10 -8.69
CA ASN A 215 -10.83 24.04 -9.61
C ASN A 215 -12.22 23.57 -10.07
N LEU A 216 -12.69 22.40 -9.61
CA LEU A 216 -13.95 21.83 -10.03
C LEU A 216 -15.15 22.65 -9.50
N ASP A 217 -16.04 23.04 -10.40
CA ASP A 217 -17.29 23.69 -10.01
C ASP A 217 -18.17 22.73 -9.18
N ASP A 218 -18.77 23.23 -8.09
CA ASP A 218 -19.62 22.44 -7.18
C ASP A 218 -18.89 21.21 -6.58
N ALA A 219 -17.57 21.32 -6.34
CA ALA A 219 -16.74 20.23 -5.84
C ALA A 219 -17.19 19.68 -4.48
N GLU A 220 -17.78 20.52 -3.63
CA GLU A 220 -18.31 20.19 -2.31
C GLU A 220 -19.45 19.15 -2.34
N HIS A 221 -20.17 19.05 -3.46
CA HIS A 221 -21.23 18.05 -3.68
C HIS A 221 -20.78 16.91 -4.60
N LYS A 222 -19.48 16.82 -4.93
CA LYS A 222 -18.95 15.83 -5.87
C LYS A 222 -17.92 14.92 -5.20
N VAL A 223 -17.89 13.68 -5.65
CA VAL A 223 -16.94 12.66 -5.20
C VAL A 223 -16.38 11.87 -6.37
N MET A 224 -15.13 11.41 -6.24
CA MET A 224 -14.51 10.50 -7.20
C MET A 224 -14.61 9.05 -6.68
N PRO A 225 -15.20 8.11 -7.45
CA PRO A 225 -15.29 6.71 -7.05
C PRO A 225 -13.95 5.98 -7.28
N LEU A 226 -13.58 5.11 -6.33
CA LEU A 226 -12.46 4.18 -6.40
C LEU A 226 -12.97 2.77 -6.08
N GLU A 227 -12.56 1.76 -6.83
CA GLU A 227 -13.00 0.37 -6.62
C GLU A 227 -11.93 -0.43 -5.88
N LEU A 228 -12.25 -0.92 -4.68
CA LEU A 228 -11.42 -1.86 -3.91
C LEU A 228 -11.92 -3.27 -4.18
N ILE A 229 -11.11 -4.10 -4.82
CA ILE A 229 -11.56 -5.41 -5.32
C ILE A 229 -11.11 -6.50 -4.38
N THR A 230 -9.84 -6.49 -4.02
CA THR A 230 -9.22 -7.51 -3.17
C THR A 230 -8.99 -6.98 -1.76
N PRO A 231 -8.85 -7.86 -0.75
CA PRO A 231 -8.53 -7.46 0.62
C PRO A 231 -7.19 -6.76 0.80
N VAL A 232 -6.32 -6.78 -0.21
CA VAL A 232 -5.04 -6.08 -0.15
C VAL A 232 -5.14 -4.65 -0.68
N ASP A 233 -6.28 -4.28 -1.25
CA ASP A 233 -6.50 -2.97 -1.85
C ASP A 233 -6.77 -1.92 -0.76
N GLY A 234 -5.85 -0.96 -0.66
CA GLY A 234 -5.97 0.27 0.09
C GLY A 234 -5.94 1.49 -0.83
N ILE A 235 -6.00 2.69 -0.27
CA ILE A 235 -5.88 3.95 -1.00
C ILE A 235 -4.70 4.73 -0.44
N SER A 236 -3.73 5.02 -1.30
CA SER A 236 -2.71 6.03 -1.06
C SER A 236 -3.16 7.38 -1.58
N ALA A 237 -2.69 8.44 -0.96
CA ALA A 237 -2.86 9.79 -1.45
C ALA A 237 -1.50 10.48 -1.51
N GLU A 238 -1.28 11.19 -2.61
CA GLU A 238 -0.06 11.91 -2.92
C GLU A 238 -0.38 13.39 -3.10
N HIS A 239 0.40 14.22 -2.41
CA HIS A 239 0.27 15.67 -2.39
C HIS A 239 1.57 16.29 -2.89
N VAL A 240 1.46 17.31 -3.77
CA VAL A 240 2.62 17.99 -4.36
C VAL A 240 2.44 19.50 -4.27
N GLU A 241 3.37 20.16 -3.58
CA GLU A 241 3.40 21.60 -3.36
C GLU A 241 4.63 22.24 -3.99
N CYS A 242 4.46 23.37 -4.68
CA CYS A 242 5.56 24.19 -5.16
C CYS A 242 6.14 25.07 -4.05
N LEU A 243 7.41 24.86 -3.67
CA LEU A 243 8.07 25.61 -2.59
C LEU A 243 8.38 27.08 -2.95
N THR A 244 8.19 27.48 -4.21
CA THR A 244 8.40 28.88 -4.62
C THR A 244 7.12 29.72 -4.59
N CYS A 245 5.98 29.16 -5.01
CA CYS A 245 4.72 29.90 -5.10
C CYS A 245 3.62 29.41 -4.17
N GLY A 246 3.84 28.31 -3.44
CA GLY A 246 2.84 27.66 -2.59
C GLY A 246 1.69 27.02 -3.36
N GLU A 247 1.82 26.84 -4.68
CA GLU A 247 0.77 26.16 -5.45
C GLU A 247 0.73 24.69 -5.07
N VAL A 248 -0.44 24.29 -4.58
CA VAL A 248 -0.82 22.91 -4.29
C VAL A 248 -1.65 22.39 -5.46
N GLY A 249 -1.22 21.28 -6.05
CA GLY A 249 -2.01 20.56 -7.03
C GLY A 249 -3.18 19.80 -6.39
N GLY A 250 -4.03 19.20 -7.22
CA GLY A 250 -5.01 18.22 -6.72
C GLY A 250 -4.32 17.00 -6.11
N THR A 251 -4.86 16.49 -5.01
CA THR A 251 -4.43 15.26 -4.35
C THR A 251 -4.67 14.08 -5.28
N ARG A 252 -3.61 13.32 -5.53
CA ARG A 252 -3.67 12.13 -6.35
C ARG A 252 -3.97 10.91 -5.47
N PHE A 253 -5.18 10.37 -5.60
CA PHE A 253 -5.55 9.12 -4.96
C PHE A 253 -5.31 7.94 -5.90
N SER A 254 -4.72 6.88 -5.38
CA SER A 254 -4.47 5.64 -6.12
C SER A 254 -4.78 4.43 -5.27
N VAL A 255 -5.32 3.38 -5.90
CA VAL A 255 -5.51 2.09 -5.24
C VAL A 255 -4.18 1.36 -5.22
N ILE A 256 -3.77 0.89 -4.05
CA ILE A 256 -2.51 0.15 -3.86
C ILE A 256 -2.81 -1.24 -3.30
N SER A 257 -2.09 -2.26 -3.76
CA SER A 257 -2.23 -3.65 -3.28
C SER A 257 -1.10 -4.07 -2.32
N GLY A 258 -0.34 -3.10 -1.80
CA GLY A 258 0.77 -3.32 -0.87
C GLY A 258 1.70 -2.10 -0.79
N LEU A 259 2.54 -2.08 0.24
CA LEU A 259 3.59 -1.09 0.44
C LEU A 259 4.95 -1.68 0.08
N SER A 260 5.78 -0.94 -0.66
CA SER A 260 7.18 -1.29 -0.90
C SER A 260 8.06 -0.30 -0.17
N LEU A 261 8.72 -0.73 0.90
CA LEU A 261 9.58 0.09 1.74
C LEU A 261 11.04 -0.09 1.35
N ASN A 262 11.75 1.01 1.12
CA ASN A 262 13.14 0.99 0.71
C ASN A 262 14.07 0.93 1.90
N LEU A 263 15.01 -0.02 1.88
CA LEU A 263 16.07 -0.08 2.88
C LEU A 263 17.18 0.89 2.50
N GLY A 264 17.63 1.69 3.48
CA GLY A 264 18.79 2.55 3.31
C GLY A 264 20.09 1.77 3.13
N ASN A 265 21.17 2.48 2.79
CA ASN A 265 22.50 1.89 2.59
C ASN A 265 23.19 1.46 3.91
N ASN A 266 22.55 1.72 5.05
CA ASN A 266 23.06 1.35 6.37
C ASN A 266 22.70 -0.11 6.67
N TYR A 267 23.70 -0.99 6.65
CA TYR A 267 23.55 -2.43 6.87
C TYR A 267 23.45 -2.81 8.36
N THR A 268 22.62 -2.11 9.12
CA THR A 268 22.39 -2.33 10.55
C THR A 268 21.02 -2.95 10.81
N ASN A 269 20.66 -3.09 12.09
CA ASN A 269 19.27 -3.35 12.47
C ASN A 269 18.42 -2.12 12.11
N VAL A 270 17.27 -2.35 11.49
CA VAL A 270 16.32 -1.30 11.05
C VAL A 270 14.97 -1.61 11.66
N ASP A 271 14.30 -0.62 12.24
CA ASP A 271 12.92 -0.79 12.71
C ASP A 271 11.93 -0.61 11.56
N LEU A 272 10.84 -1.37 11.56
CA LEU A 272 9.75 -1.20 10.61
C LEU A 272 9.11 0.20 10.73
N TYR A 273 9.01 0.74 11.94
CA TYR A 273 8.48 2.09 12.15
C TYR A 273 9.37 3.15 11.48
N ASP A 274 10.70 3.02 11.56
CA ASP A 274 11.63 3.93 10.87
C ASP A 274 11.39 3.93 9.34
N LEU A 275 11.07 2.77 8.76
CA LEU A 275 10.79 2.63 7.33
C LEU A 275 9.44 3.23 6.94
N LEU A 276 8.44 3.16 7.82
CA LEU A 276 7.13 3.77 7.60
C LEU A 276 7.20 5.30 7.76
N ASP A 277 7.99 5.78 8.72
CA ASP A 277 8.28 7.20 8.91
C ASP A 277 8.97 7.79 7.68
N GLU A 278 9.99 7.10 7.13
CA GLU A 278 10.64 7.55 5.89
C GLU A 278 9.71 7.45 4.69
N TRP A 279 8.72 6.54 4.68
CA TRP A 279 7.73 6.42 3.61
C TRP A 279 6.76 7.60 3.56
N ILE A 280 6.34 8.14 4.70
CA ILE A 280 5.44 9.32 4.74
C ILE A 280 6.17 10.66 4.70
N LYS A 281 7.50 10.65 4.81
CA LYS A 281 8.30 11.85 4.92
C LYS A 281 8.23 12.68 3.62
N PRO A 282 8.04 14.00 3.72
CA PRO A 282 8.06 14.89 2.56
C PRO A 282 9.41 14.82 1.81
N GLU A 283 9.37 14.52 0.52
CA GLU A 283 10.54 14.55 -0.35
C GLU A 283 10.61 15.88 -1.13
N VAL A 284 11.79 16.51 -1.17
CA VAL A 284 12.01 17.72 -1.97
C VAL A 284 12.59 17.33 -3.32
N ILE A 285 11.86 17.62 -4.39
CA ILE A 285 12.24 17.35 -5.76
C ILE A 285 12.66 18.64 -6.43
N GLU A 286 13.93 18.72 -6.83
CA GLU A 286 14.48 19.91 -7.51
C GLU A 286 14.19 19.89 -9.02
N HIS A 287 14.23 21.09 -9.61
CA HIS A 287 14.15 21.29 -11.06
C HIS A 287 12.85 20.82 -11.74
N VAL A 288 11.73 20.82 -11.02
CA VAL A 288 10.42 20.45 -11.55
C VAL A 288 9.72 21.66 -12.16
N ASN A 289 9.06 21.48 -13.30
CA ASN A 289 8.28 22.55 -13.93
C ASN A 289 7.11 22.97 -13.04
N CYS A 290 6.94 24.28 -12.83
CA CYS A 290 5.79 24.85 -12.15
C CYS A 290 5.03 25.77 -13.11
N ASN A 291 3.80 25.38 -13.41
CA ASN A 291 2.91 26.09 -14.33
C ASN A 291 2.61 27.51 -13.84
N ARG A 292 2.26 27.67 -12.56
CA ARG A 292 2.01 29.00 -11.98
C ARG A 292 3.23 29.89 -11.98
N CYS A 293 4.41 29.38 -11.60
CA CYS A 293 5.65 30.16 -11.70
C CYS A 293 5.95 30.57 -13.15
N GLY A 294 5.72 29.68 -14.11
CA GLY A 294 5.86 29.98 -15.54
C GLY A 294 4.87 31.03 -16.03
N LEU A 295 3.60 30.99 -15.60
CA LEU A 295 2.61 32.03 -15.91
C LEU A 295 2.93 33.36 -15.25
N LEU A 296 3.38 33.37 -14.00
CA LEU A 296 3.82 34.59 -13.31
C LEU A 296 5.01 35.24 -14.03
N GLN A 297 5.92 34.43 -14.58
CA GLN A 297 7.03 34.91 -15.39
C GLN A 297 6.55 35.46 -16.74
N THR A 298 5.65 34.74 -17.42
CA THR A 298 5.02 35.17 -18.67
C THR A 298 4.27 36.50 -18.48
N ARG A 299 3.57 36.65 -17.36
CA ARG A 299 2.87 37.87 -16.94
C ARG A 299 3.83 39.05 -16.85
N ARG A 300 4.95 38.90 -16.12
CA ARG A 300 5.98 39.95 -15.99
C ARG A 300 6.54 40.35 -17.35
N PHE A 301 6.87 39.38 -18.18
CA PHE A 301 7.38 39.62 -19.53
C PHE A 301 6.39 40.39 -20.41
N LEU A 302 5.10 40.03 -20.37
CA LEU A 302 4.05 40.73 -21.12
C LEU A 302 3.89 42.18 -20.64
N ILE A 303 3.88 42.41 -19.31
CA ILE A 303 3.77 43.76 -18.73
C ILE A 303 4.95 44.64 -19.15
N GLU A 304 6.17 44.12 -19.10
CA GLU A 304 7.37 44.87 -19.52
C GLU A 304 7.33 45.18 -21.02
N THR A 305 7.00 44.18 -21.84
CA THR A 305 6.94 44.35 -23.30
C THR A 305 5.84 45.32 -23.73
N LEU A 306 4.69 45.31 -23.05
CA LEU A 306 3.60 46.26 -23.29
C LEU A 306 4.01 47.71 -23.03
N LYS A 307 4.83 47.97 -22.00
CA LYS A 307 5.37 49.32 -21.73
C LYS A 307 6.23 49.82 -22.87
N GLU A 308 7.00 48.95 -23.51
CA GLU A 308 7.84 49.29 -24.67
C GLU A 308 7.02 49.48 -25.95
N LEU A 309 6.03 48.62 -26.19
CA LEU A 309 5.18 48.69 -27.39
C LEU A 309 4.35 49.97 -27.42
N LYS A 310 3.81 50.42 -26.28
CA LYS A 310 3.05 51.68 -26.18
C LYS A 310 3.86 52.94 -26.55
N GLN A 311 5.19 52.83 -26.62
CA GLN A 311 6.07 53.93 -27.04
C GLN A 311 6.42 53.89 -28.54
N LYS A 312 6.06 52.83 -29.28
CA LYS A 312 6.38 52.64 -30.70
C LYS A 312 5.13 52.81 -31.57
N GLU A 313 5.18 53.73 -32.52
CA GLU A 313 4.11 53.94 -33.51
C GLU A 313 3.89 52.67 -34.38
N GLY A 314 2.62 52.29 -34.58
CA GLY A 314 2.21 51.18 -35.44
C GLY A 314 2.14 49.79 -34.79
N SER A 315 2.22 49.70 -33.46
CA SER A 315 2.21 48.42 -32.72
C SER A 315 0.86 48.06 -32.04
N ASP A 316 -0.19 48.85 -32.27
CA ASP A 316 -1.46 48.79 -31.54
C ASP A 316 -2.12 47.40 -31.53
N LYS A 317 -2.15 46.71 -32.67
CA LYS A 317 -2.75 45.36 -32.76
C LYS A 317 -2.00 44.32 -31.93
N LEU A 318 -0.67 44.43 -31.84
CA LEU A 318 0.15 43.51 -31.06
C LEU A 318 -0.01 43.80 -29.56
N ALA A 319 -0.11 45.09 -29.20
CA ALA A 319 -0.40 45.50 -27.83
C ALA A 319 -1.76 44.97 -27.37
N GLU A 320 -2.81 45.10 -28.19
CA GLU A 320 -4.16 44.57 -27.88
C GLU A 320 -4.16 43.04 -27.66
N GLN A 321 -3.42 42.29 -28.47
CA GLN A 321 -3.26 40.84 -28.28
C GLN A 321 -2.56 40.48 -26.96
N PHE A 322 -1.56 41.25 -26.57
CA PHE A 322 -0.83 41.05 -25.32
C PHE A 322 -1.67 41.43 -24.10
N GLU A 323 -2.48 42.49 -24.20
CA GLU A 323 -3.45 42.88 -23.16
C GLU A 323 -4.51 41.79 -22.97
N THR A 324 -5.09 41.28 -24.07
CA THR A 324 -6.06 40.17 -24.01
C THR A 324 -5.45 38.93 -23.36
N ARG A 325 -4.21 38.57 -23.71
CA ARG A 325 -3.51 37.42 -23.11
C ARG A 325 -3.21 37.65 -21.63
N LEU A 326 -2.86 38.88 -21.25
CA LEU A 326 -2.59 39.26 -19.86
C LEU A 326 -3.85 39.11 -19.00
N GLU A 327 -5.02 39.54 -19.49
CA GLU A 327 -6.29 39.35 -18.81
C GLU A 327 -6.60 37.86 -18.57
N LEU A 328 -6.41 37.02 -19.59
CA LEU A 328 -6.61 35.57 -19.45
C LEU A 328 -5.63 34.94 -18.44
N ILE A 329 -4.38 35.42 -18.38
CA ILE A 329 -3.41 34.96 -17.38
C ILE A 329 -3.84 35.37 -15.97
N GLU A 330 -4.33 36.60 -15.77
CA GLU A 330 -4.79 37.04 -14.44
C GLU A 330 -6.00 36.24 -13.97
N ILE A 331 -6.95 35.91 -14.87
CA ILE A 331 -8.09 35.04 -14.57
C ILE A 331 -7.59 33.64 -14.17
N GLU A 332 -6.65 33.05 -14.92
CA GLU A 332 -6.12 31.73 -14.60
C GLU A 332 -5.35 31.72 -13.28
N LEU A 333 -4.59 32.77 -12.98
CA LEU A 333 -3.86 32.91 -11.72
C LEU A 333 -4.80 33.11 -10.51
N GLN A 334 -6.07 33.45 -10.69
CA GLN A 334 -7.03 33.49 -9.58
C GLN A 334 -7.53 32.10 -9.16
N LYS A 335 -7.33 31.08 -10.00
CA LYS A 335 -7.68 29.69 -9.68
C LYS A 335 -6.74 29.09 -8.63
N HIS A 336 -7.21 28.02 -7.98
CA HIS A 336 -6.45 27.29 -6.96
C HIS A 336 -5.17 26.69 -7.54
N CYS A 337 -5.26 26.07 -8.72
CA CYS A 337 -4.09 25.51 -9.42
C CYS A 337 -4.12 25.81 -10.92
N VAL A 338 -2.94 25.93 -11.54
CA VAL A 338 -2.83 26.13 -13.00
C VAL A 338 -2.68 24.78 -13.71
N THR A 339 -3.69 24.43 -14.51
CA THR A 339 -3.68 23.19 -15.31
C THR A 339 -2.63 23.22 -16.42
N ASP A 340 -2.15 22.05 -16.84
CA ASP A 340 -1.21 21.92 -17.96
C ASP A 340 -1.81 22.50 -19.25
N GLU A 341 -3.09 22.25 -19.51
CA GLU A 341 -3.78 22.81 -20.69
C GLU A 341 -3.81 24.33 -20.69
N ALA A 342 -4.11 24.95 -19.54
CA ALA A 342 -4.13 26.40 -19.41
C ALA A 342 -2.72 26.97 -19.53
N PHE A 343 -1.73 26.32 -18.92
CA PHE A 343 -0.33 26.71 -19.05
C PHE A 343 0.13 26.68 -20.51
N GLU A 344 -0.10 25.60 -21.24
CA GLU A 344 0.28 25.48 -22.65
C GLU A 344 -0.39 26.53 -23.54
N LYS A 345 -1.67 26.85 -23.28
CA LYS A 345 -2.42 27.88 -24.02
C LYS A 345 -1.91 29.29 -23.73
N LEU A 346 -1.57 29.60 -22.48
CA LEU A 346 -1.27 30.96 -21.99
C LEU A 346 0.22 31.29 -21.88
N THR A 347 1.12 30.29 -21.83
CA THR A 347 2.57 30.50 -21.80
C THR A 347 3.12 30.94 -23.16
N ILE A 348 4.17 31.76 -23.18
CA ILE A 348 4.90 32.06 -24.41
C ILE A 348 6.08 31.09 -24.49
N LYS A 349 6.22 30.37 -25.62
CA LYS A 349 7.26 29.35 -25.84
C LYS A 349 8.61 29.81 -25.27
N LYS A 350 9.18 29.02 -24.34
CA LYS A 350 10.44 29.20 -23.57
C LYS A 350 10.35 29.87 -22.18
N GLN A 351 9.19 30.28 -21.68
CA GLN A 351 9.04 30.75 -20.29
C GLN A 351 8.68 29.60 -19.33
N ILE A 352 9.43 28.49 -19.40
CA ILE A 352 9.28 27.37 -18.46
C ILE A 352 10.10 27.72 -17.22
N LYS A 353 9.44 27.78 -16.06
CA LYS A 353 10.10 27.99 -14.79
C LYS A 353 10.17 26.68 -14.02
N THR A 354 11.39 26.29 -13.70
CA THR A 354 11.64 25.19 -12.76
C THR A 354 11.67 25.73 -11.33
N SER A 355 11.20 24.90 -10.41
CA SER A 355 11.14 25.16 -8.97
C SER A 355 11.44 23.85 -8.22
N SER A 356 11.69 23.96 -6.92
CA SER A 356 11.68 22.81 -6.02
C SER A 356 10.24 22.56 -5.55
N LYS A 357 9.83 21.30 -5.54
CA LYS A 357 8.51 20.88 -5.04
C LYS A 357 8.67 19.95 -3.84
N SER A 358 7.80 20.08 -2.85
CA SER A 358 7.62 19.05 -1.82
C SER A 358 6.61 18.04 -2.33
N LYS A 359 6.90 16.76 -2.18
CA LYS A 359 5.99 15.66 -2.47
C LYS A 359 5.82 14.80 -1.21
N GLU A 360 4.58 14.55 -0.86
CA GLU A 360 4.18 13.81 0.34
C GLU A 360 3.27 12.66 -0.05
N ILE A 361 3.45 11.51 0.59
CA ILE A 361 2.63 10.32 0.36
C ILE A 361 2.11 9.84 1.72
N PHE A 362 0.85 9.44 1.76
CA PHE A 362 0.23 8.93 2.98
C PHE A 362 -0.86 7.90 2.67
N MET A 363 -1.26 7.15 3.70
CA MET A 363 -2.34 6.17 3.59
C MET A 363 -3.68 6.86 3.83
N HIS A 364 -4.49 7.06 2.79
CA HIS A 364 -5.84 7.61 2.95
C HIS A 364 -6.82 6.56 3.49
N ARG A 365 -6.67 5.30 3.07
CA ARG A 365 -7.47 4.18 3.55
C ARG A 365 -6.62 2.90 3.56
N PRO A 366 -6.23 2.37 4.73
CA PRO A 366 -5.44 1.16 4.79
C PRO A 366 -6.27 -0.09 4.39
N PRO A 367 -5.65 -1.11 3.77
CA PRO A 367 -6.32 -2.34 3.38
C PRO A 367 -6.61 -3.23 4.60
N PRO A 368 -7.63 -4.11 4.57
CA PRO A 368 -7.83 -5.09 5.64
C PRO A 368 -6.69 -6.12 5.74
N LEU A 369 -6.03 -6.47 4.62
CA LEU A 369 -4.78 -7.23 4.59
C LEU A 369 -3.65 -6.32 4.10
N LEU A 370 -2.81 -5.85 5.01
CA LEU A 370 -1.63 -5.04 4.68
C LEU A 370 -0.45 -5.93 4.30
N ALA A 371 -0.07 -5.88 3.03
CA ALA A 371 1.16 -6.50 2.52
C ALA A 371 2.29 -5.46 2.46
N ILE A 372 3.39 -5.71 3.18
CA ILE A 372 4.58 -4.86 3.19
C ILE A 372 5.73 -5.65 2.57
N HIS A 373 6.25 -5.16 1.45
CA HIS A 373 7.46 -5.64 0.82
C HIS A 373 8.66 -4.78 1.27
N LEU A 374 9.74 -5.45 1.67
CA LEU A 374 10.99 -4.83 2.07
C LEU A 374 11.95 -4.91 0.89
N ASN A 375 12.15 -3.79 0.19
CA ASN A 375 13.03 -3.74 -0.97
C ASN A 375 14.49 -3.92 -0.52
N ARG A 376 15.00 -5.13 -0.75
CA ARG A 376 16.37 -5.53 -0.43
C ARG A 376 17.33 -5.35 -1.59
N SER A 377 16.89 -4.93 -2.78
CA SER A 377 17.78 -4.74 -3.93
C SER A 377 18.34 -3.32 -3.93
N VAL A 378 19.64 -3.20 -3.70
CA VAL A 378 20.31 -1.90 -3.55
C VAL A 378 21.47 -1.81 -4.53
N PHE A 379 21.66 -0.62 -5.10
CA PHE A 379 22.79 -0.36 -5.97
C PHE A 379 24.04 -0.04 -5.14
N ASP A 380 25.11 -0.80 -5.30
CA ASP A 380 26.40 -0.49 -4.68
C ASP A 380 27.21 0.44 -5.60
N PRO A 381 27.39 1.73 -5.24
CA PRO A 381 28.08 2.70 -6.08
C PRO A 381 29.57 2.39 -6.27
N ARG A 382 30.16 1.51 -5.46
CA ARG A 382 31.58 1.14 -5.59
C ARG A 382 31.80 0.06 -6.64
N THR A 383 30.90 -0.92 -6.68
CA THR A 383 31.01 -2.06 -7.60
C THR A 383 30.15 -1.89 -8.85
N TYR A 384 29.27 -0.88 -8.88
CA TYR A 384 28.25 -0.68 -9.91
C TYR A 384 27.33 -1.89 -10.10
N ALA A 385 27.25 -2.75 -9.08
CA ALA A 385 26.44 -3.95 -9.06
C ALA A 385 25.22 -3.78 -8.17
N ILE A 386 24.14 -4.48 -8.51
CA ILE A 386 22.98 -4.61 -7.63
C ILE A 386 23.31 -5.71 -6.62
N VAL A 387 23.17 -5.39 -5.34
CA VAL A 387 23.45 -6.27 -4.21
C VAL A 387 22.24 -6.37 -3.29
N LYS A 388 22.17 -7.46 -2.53
CA LYS A 388 21.12 -7.66 -1.55
C LYS A 388 21.48 -6.96 -0.24
N ASN A 389 20.57 -6.19 0.32
CA ASN A 389 20.66 -5.60 1.65
C ASN A 389 20.48 -6.70 2.73
N PRO A 390 21.53 -6.98 3.53
CA PRO A 390 21.45 -7.97 4.62
C PRO A 390 20.83 -7.43 5.92
N ALA A 391 20.37 -6.16 5.97
CA ALA A 391 19.83 -5.55 7.18
C ALA A 391 18.76 -6.44 7.84
N THR A 392 18.86 -6.56 9.17
CA THR A 392 17.85 -7.25 9.99
C THR A 392 16.73 -6.26 10.28
N ILE A 393 15.49 -6.68 10.09
CA ILE A 393 14.32 -5.82 10.27
C ILE A 393 13.64 -6.22 11.57
N ASN A 394 13.51 -5.27 12.48
CA ASN A 394 12.69 -5.43 13.68
C ASN A 394 11.27 -5.03 13.32
N PHE A 395 10.30 -5.90 13.58
CA PHE A 395 8.90 -5.63 13.32
C PHE A 395 8.05 -6.21 14.46
N PRO A 396 6.95 -5.55 14.85
CA PRO A 396 6.13 -6.00 15.96
C PRO A 396 5.16 -7.11 15.54
N SER A 397 4.64 -7.88 16.50
CA SER A 397 3.50 -8.77 16.25
C SER A 397 2.21 -8.00 15.97
N THR A 398 2.07 -6.80 16.55
CA THR A 398 0.95 -5.89 16.37
C THR A 398 1.48 -4.53 15.92
N LEU A 399 1.11 -4.11 14.73
CA LEU A 399 1.50 -2.87 14.08
C LEU A 399 0.39 -1.82 14.26
N ASN A 400 0.76 -0.62 14.71
CA ASN A 400 -0.15 0.52 14.78
C ASN A 400 -0.02 1.36 13.50
N MET A 401 -1.05 1.37 12.67
CA MET A 401 -1.06 2.15 11.43
C MET A 401 -1.62 3.56 11.58
N ALA A 402 -2.18 3.93 12.75
CA ALA A 402 -2.83 5.22 12.95
C ALA A 402 -1.94 6.43 12.59
N PRO A 403 -0.63 6.48 12.93
CA PRO A 403 0.23 7.62 12.57
C PRO A 403 0.44 7.83 11.07
N TYR A 404 0.25 6.77 10.27
CA TYR A 404 0.50 6.77 8.83
C TYR A 404 -0.79 6.96 8.01
N VAL A 405 -1.93 7.00 8.70
CA VAL A 405 -3.24 7.23 8.10
C VAL A 405 -3.63 8.70 8.29
N VAL A 406 -4.09 9.33 7.22
CA VAL A 406 -4.46 10.75 7.23
C VAL A 406 -5.57 11.01 8.25
N PRO A 407 -5.40 11.96 9.19
CA PRO A 407 -6.52 12.52 9.92
C PRO A 407 -7.46 13.21 8.92
N GLN A 408 -8.76 12.91 8.96
CA GLN A 408 -9.76 13.36 7.96
C GLN A 408 -10.01 14.89 7.91
N HIS A 409 -9.06 15.73 8.33
CA HIS A 409 -9.19 17.18 8.44
C HIS A 409 -8.03 17.95 7.79
N HIS A 410 -7.78 17.71 6.50
CA HIS A 410 -7.15 18.71 5.62
C HIS A 410 -8.21 19.52 4.85
N THR A 411 -9.31 19.87 5.53
CA THR A 411 -10.28 20.87 5.07
C THR A 411 -10.45 21.91 6.17
N ASN A 412 -9.70 23.01 6.05
CA ASN A 412 -9.69 24.22 6.88
C ASN A 412 -9.17 24.10 8.33
N PRO A 413 -8.47 25.13 8.85
CA PRO A 413 -8.09 25.19 10.26
C PRO A 413 -9.37 25.27 11.12
N PRO A 414 -9.42 24.60 12.29
CA PRO A 414 -10.51 24.82 13.23
C PRO A 414 -10.50 26.28 13.66
N VAL A 415 -11.67 26.90 13.57
CA VAL A 415 -12.03 28.08 14.35
C VAL A 415 -11.57 27.83 15.79
N GLU A 416 -10.85 28.81 16.35
CA GLU A 416 -10.41 28.86 17.74
C GLU A 416 -11.55 28.43 18.67
N GLU A 417 -11.51 27.18 19.15
CA GLU A 417 -12.21 26.79 20.37
C GLU A 417 -11.35 27.29 21.52
N GLU A 418 -11.92 28.17 22.33
CA GLU A 418 -11.32 28.78 23.52
C GLU A 418 -10.66 27.71 24.40
N GLN A 419 -9.33 27.67 24.36
CA GLN A 419 -8.54 26.95 25.35
C GLN A 419 -8.62 27.73 26.67
N THR A 420 -9.16 27.09 27.70
CA THR A 420 -9.20 27.59 29.07
C THR A 420 -7.80 27.89 29.59
N GLU A 421 -7.67 29.00 30.31
CA GLU A 421 -6.44 29.70 30.74
C GLU A 421 -5.48 28.94 31.69
N GLU A 422 -5.51 27.60 31.79
CA GLU A 422 -4.69 26.86 32.78
C GLU A 422 -3.39 26.22 32.24
N GLU A 423 -3.05 26.36 30.94
CA GLU A 423 -1.81 25.76 30.39
C GLU A 423 -0.72 26.77 29.96
N VAL A 424 -0.89 28.08 30.20
CA VAL A 424 0.02 29.12 29.69
C VAL A 424 1.25 29.40 30.59
N GLU A 425 1.38 28.79 31.77
CA GLU A 425 2.47 29.15 32.71
C GLU A 425 3.77 28.34 32.66
N LEU A 426 4.02 27.50 31.65
CA LEU A 426 5.27 26.71 31.57
C LEU A 426 6.08 26.82 30.28
N GLN A 427 6.02 27.95 29.56
CA GLN A 427 6.88 28.15 28.37
C GLN A 427 7.53 29.54 28.29
N ASN A 428 8.19 29.97 29.35
CA ASN A 428 9.21 31.03 29.24
C ASN A 428 10.51 30.58 29.91
N GLY A 429 11.37 29.90 29.13
CA GLY A 429 12.70 29.52 29.58
C GLY A 429 13.52 28.71 28.58
N ASN A 430 14.27 29.44 27.74
CA ASN A 430 15.52 29.04 27.06
C ASN A 430 15.48 27.96 25.96
N HIS A 431 15.62 28.45 24.73
CA HIS A 431 16.16 27.73 23.58
C HIS A 431 17.53 27.11 23.86
N GLU A 432 17.77 25.96 23.21
CA GLU A 432 19.02 25.18 23.04
C GLU A 432 19.10 23.85 23.81
N GLN A 433 18.22 22.89 23.48
CA GLN A 433 18.42 21.42 23.58
C GLN A 433 17.16 20.65 23.14
N GLN A 434 16.88 20.50 21.83
CA GLN A 434 15.74 19.67 21.37
C GLN A 434 16.06 18.90 20.09
N PRO A 435 16.51 17.65 20.25
CA PRO A 435 16.03 16.56 19.38
C PRO A 435 15.48 15.35 20.16
N GLU A 436 15.77 15.22 21.46
CA GLU A 436 15.49 13.98 22.22
C GLU A 436 14.04 13.89 22.73
N GLU A 437 13.41 15.02 23.07
CA GLU A 437 12.04 15.05 23.61
C GLU A 437 10.97 14.75 22.54
N GLU A 438 11.11 15.25 21.30
CA GLU A 438 10.17 14.94 20.20
C GLU A 438 10.20 13.46 19.80
N VAL A 439 11.38 12.82 19.87
CA VAL A 439 11.54 11.39 19.54
C VAL A 439 10.89 10.53 20.62
N GLU A 440 11.01 10.91 21.89
CA GLU A 440 10.38 10.21 23.00
C GLU A 440 8.84 10.32 22.92
N GLU A 441 8.31 11.48 22.56
CA GLU A 441 6.87 11.72 22.44
C GLU A 441 6.23 10.99 21.24
N LYS A 442 6.93 10.90 20.10
CA LYS A 442 6.53 10.05 18.96
C LYS A 442 6.47 8.57 19.33
N ARG A 443 7.50 8.07 20.03
CA ARG A 443 7.54 6.68 20.55
C ARG A 443 6.45 6.37 21.57
N ILE A 444 5.96 7.37 22.30
CA ILE A 444 4.82 7.22 23.23
C ILE A 444 3.51 7.10 22.44
N LYS A 445 3.32 7.88 21.36
CA LYS A 445 2.12 7.79 20.49
C LYS A 445 2.07 6.48 19.70
N GLU A 446 3.20 5.93 19.28
CA GLU A 446 3.28 4.60 18.66
C GLU A 446 2.79 3.46 19.57
N LYS A 447 2.94 3.61 20.90
CA LYS A 447 2.53 2.61 21.90
C LYS A 447 1.03 2.63 22.23
N VAL A 448 0.32 3.73 21.98
CA VAL A 448 -1.14 3.79 22.16
C VAL A 448 -1.79 3.28 20.88
N ILE A 449 -2.11 1.98 20.86
CA ILE A 449 -2.71 1.32 19.70
C ILE A 449 -4.18 1.73 19.63
N ASP A 450 -4.55 2.51 18.61
CA ASP A 450 -5.95 2.67 18.23
C ASP A 450 -6.47 1.33 17.69
N PRO A 451 -7.47 0.70 18.34
CA PRO A 451 -8.02 -0.57 17.86
C PRO A 451 -8.49 -0.52 16.40
N LYS A 452 -8.90 0.67 15.91
CA LYS A 452 -9.33 0.88 14.52
C LYS A 452 -8.22 0.68 13.50
N PHE A 453 -6.96 0.80 13.91
CA PHE A 453 -5.78 0.70 13.06
C PHE A 453 -4.75 -0.30 13.60
N ALA A 454 -5.21 -1.25 14.41
CA ALA A 454 -4.40 -2.33 14.95
C ALA A 454 -4.28 -3.48 13.94
N TYR A 455 -3.06 -3.79 13.54
CA TYR A 455 -2.75 -4.79 12.53
C TYR A 455 -1.96 -5.94 13.13
N HIS A 456 -2.44 -7.17 13.03
CA HIS A 456 -1.79 -8.35 13.59
C HIS A 456 -1.04 -9.15 12.53
N LEU A 457 0.22 -9.49 12.83
CA LEU A 457 1.07 -10.25 11.93
C LEU A 457 0.47 -11.65 11.69
N ARG A 458 0.31 -12.01 10.41
CA ARG A 458 -0.18 -13.31 9.96
C ARG A 458 0.88 -14.15 9.29
N ALA A 459 1.72 -13.53 8.48
CA ALA A 459 2.78 -14.24 7.79
C ALA A 459 4.01 -13.37 7.53
N VAL A 460 5.16 -14.03 7.43
CA VAL A 460 6.44 -13.45 7.04
C VAL A 460 7.05 -14.35 5.97
N ILE A 461 7.34 -13.79 4.80
CA ILE A 461 8.19 -14.44 3.81
C ILE A 461 9.63 -14.01 4.09
N SER A 462 10.55 -14.96 4.17
CA SER A 462 11.98 -14.69 4.34
C SER A 462 12.76 -15.22 3.15
N HIS A 463 13.75 -14.46 2.70
CA HIS A 463 14.64 -14.82 1.62
C HIS A 463 16.08 -14.99 2.14
N TYR A 464 16.64 -16.19 2.00
CA TYR A 464 18.03 -16.51 2.32
C TYR A 464 18.85 -16.65 1.05
N GLY A 465 20.07 -16.12 1.02
CA GLY A 465 20.92 -16.14 -0.18
C GLY A 465 21.27 -14.73 -0.65
N SER A 466 21.82 -14.66 -1.86
CA SER A 466 22.27 -13.43 -2.52
C SER A 466 21.13 -12.70 -3.24
N HIS A 467 21.47 -11.69 -4.04
CA HIS A 467 20.53 -11.01 -4.93
C HIS A 467 20.06 -11.91 -6.09
N ASN A 468 20.96 -12.74 -6.64
CA ASN A 468 20.68 -13.49 -7.88
C ASN A 468 20.22 -14.93 -7.62
N TYR A 469 20.43 -15.42 -6.41
CA TYR A 469 20.00 -16.75 -6.00
C TYR A 469 19.76 -16.82 -4.51
N GLY A 470 18.86 -17.69 -4.10
CA GLY A 470 18.53 -17.94 -2.72
C GLY A 470 17.41 -18.95 -2.56
N HIS A 471 16.73 -18.85 -1.42
CA HIS A 471 15.65 -19.72 -1.02
C HIS A 471 14.64 -18.95 -0.20
N TYR A 472 13.37 -19.07 -0.57
CA TYR A 472 12.25 -18.46 0.15
C TYR A 472 11.64 -19.47 1.11
N ILE A 473 11.32 -19.00 2.32
CA ILE A 473 10.50 -19.72 3.29
C ILE A 473 9.34 -18.83 3.74
N CYS A 474 8.31 -19.46 4.31
CA CYS A 474 7.18 -18.76 4.90
C CYS A 474 7.05 -19.12 6.38
N TYR A 475 7.02 -18.11 7.24
CA TYR A 475 6.42 -18.21 8.56
C TYR A 475 4.94 -17.81 8.45
N ARG A 476 4.03 -18.60 9.01
CA ARG A 476 2.60 -18.25 9.04
C ARG A 476 1.92 -18.67 10.32
N LYS A 477 0.99 -17.85 10.81
CA LYS A 477 0.14 -18.12 11.97
C LYS A 477 -1.17 -18.75 11.52
N PHE A 478 -1.46 -19.96 11.98
CA PHE A 478 -2.71 -20.64 11.67
C PHE A 478 -3.14 -21.54 12.83
N ARG A 479 -4.42 -21.46 13.20
CA ARG A 479 -4.97 -22.10 14.42
C ARG A 479 -4.15 -21.76 15.67
N ASP A 480 -3.86 -20.47 15.80
CA ASP A 480 -3.08 -19.88 16.91
C ASP A 480 -1.68 -20.49 17.10
N THR A 481 -1.16 -21.17 16.08
CA THR A 481 0.17 -21.77 16.06
C THR A 481 1.00 -21.15 14.94
N TRP A 482 2.26 -20.83 15.22
CA TRP A 482 3.21 -20.38 14.20
C TRP A 482 3.90 -21.58 13.55
N TRP A 483 3.96 -21.54 12.22
CA TRP A 483 4.55 -22.57 11.39
C TRP A 483 5.66 -21.98 10.55
N ARG A 484 6.84 -22.60 10.57
CA ARG A 484 7.92 -22.39 9.62
C ARG A 484 7.78 -23.41 8.50
N ILE A 485 7.62 -22.93 7.27
CA ILE A 485 7.39 -23.76 6.09
C ILE A 485 8.47 -23.46 5.05
N SER A 486 9.24 -24.49 4.72
CA SER A 486 10.23 -24.48 3.65
C SER A 486 9.86 -25.58 2.68
N ASP A 487 9.12 -25.21 1.63
CA ASP A 487 8.54 -26.15 0.66
C ASP A 487 7.70 -27.23 1.36
N GLU A 488 8.07 -28.51 1.23
CA GLU A 488 7.39 -29.65 1.84
C GLU A 488 7.63 -29.76 3.36
N THR A 489 8.67 -29.10 3.87
CA THR A 489 9.07 -29.20 5.27
C THR A 489 8.31 -28.20 6.12
N VAL A 490 7.56 -28.71 7.10
CA VAL A 490 6.72 -27.93 8.02
C VAL A 490 7.20 -28.16 9.45
N ASN A 491 7.43 -27.08 10.19
CA ASN A 491 7.84 -27.13 11.59
C ASN A 491 7.03 -26.13 12.42
N VAL A 492 6.63 -26.53 13.62
CA VAL A 492 6.10 -25.59 14.62
C VAL A 492 7.25 -24.73 15.15
N VAL A 493 7.00 -23.44 15.30
CA VAL A 493 7.97 -22.46 15.83
C VAL A 493 7.25 -21.48 16.76
N SER A 494 8.02 -20.87 17.65
CA SER A 494 7.50 -19.86 18.58
C SER A 494 7.40 -18.48 17.93
N GLU A 495 6.50 -17.62 18.44
CA GLU A 495 6.38 -16.24 17.95
C GLU A 495 7.69 -15.43 18.08
N PRO A 496 8.45 -15.52 19.19
CA PRO A 496 9.77 -14.87 19.27
C PRO A 496 10.77 -15.33 18.21
N GLU A 497 10.71 -16.60 17.78
CA GLU A 497 11.56 -17.12 16.69
C GLU A 497 11.18 -16.46 15.35
N VAL A 498 9.89 -16.22 15.11
CA VAL A 498 9.41 -15.52 13.91
C VAL A 498 9.87 -14.06 13.92
N LEU A 499 9.70 -13.35 15.04
CA LEU A 499 10.07 -11.93 15.16
C LEU A 499 11.57 -11.68 15.13
N SER A 500 12.38 -12.67 15.54
CA SER A 500 13.85 -12.62 15.45
C SER A 500 14.40 -13.22 14.15
N GLY A 501 13.51 -13.61 13.23
CA GLY A 501 13.85 -14.22 11.95
C GLY A 501 14.68 -13.28 11.07
N GLN A 502 15.77 -13.81 10.49
CA GLN A 502 16.57 -13.07 9.52
C GLN A 502 16.02 -13.22 8.10
N GLY A 503 16.30 -12.20 7.27
CA GLY A 503 15.97 -12.23 5.86
C GLY A 503 14.51 -11.92 5.54
N SER A 504 13.76 -11.33 6.48
CA SER A 504 12.37 -10.90 6.27
C SER A 504 12.24 -10.07 4.99
N TYR A 505 11.39 -10.50 4.08
CA TYR A 505 11.29 -9.99 2.72
C TYR A 505 9.88 -9.44 2.43
N MET A 506 8.84 -10.14 2.88
CA MET A 506 7.47 -9.62 2.91
C MET A 506 6.82 -9.88 4.26
N LEU A 507 6.05 -8.94 4.75
CA LEU A 507 5.25 -9.02 5.97
C LEU A 507 3.77 -8.88 5.61
N PHE A 508 2.92 -9.73 6.19
CA PHE A 508 1.48 -9.69 5.99
C PHE A 508 0.80 -9.48 7.33
N TYR A 509 0.11 -8.35 7.48
CA TYR A 509 -0.67 -8.01 8.67
C TYR A 509 -2.16 -7.91 8.34
N GLU A 510 -3.01 -8.33 9.26
CA GLU A 510 -4.47 -8.19 9.13
C GLU A 510 -5.02 -7.23 10.16
N LEU A 511 -5.97 -6.40 9.72
CA LEU A 511 -6.73 -5.51 10.58
C LEU A 511 -7.54 -6.32 11.59
N ASP A 512 -7.50 -5.93 12.86
CA ASP A 512 -8.40 -6.46 13.89
C ASP A 512 -9.82 -5.93 13.62
N CYS A 513 -10.75 -6.83 13.23
CA CYS A 513 -12.12 -6.48 12.87
C CYS A 513 -13.14 -7.06 13.83
#